data_AF-A0A7C1E069-F1
#
_entry.id   AF-A0A7C1E069-F1
#
_cell.length_a   1.000
_cell.length_b   1.000
_cell.length_c   1.000
_cell.angle_alpha   90.00
_cell.angle_beta   90.00
_cell.angle_gamma   90.00
#
_symmetry.space_group_name_H-M   'P 1'
#
loop_
_entity.id
_entity.type
_entity.pdbx_description
1 polymer ?
#
loop_
_entity_poly.entity_id
_entity_poly.type
_entity_poly.pdbx_seq_one_letter_code
_entity_poly.pdbx_strand_id
1 'polypeptide(L)'
;KVAIFVSIDQLLETDPVNISSKLGRSVSVFKNGEPGKIIQDINQTRKDIGEYLFIEELGLIGIGVNKSKVEQKLFVVRKSTEGRALPESVAVPQIKKSVYNKIVMITGGAQGFGEGIARNLFKLGANIIIGDINSEKGEALVRELNEQKTPNRALFVKVNVADPISVDEAVAEVVLEYGGMDVMISNAGILKAGSLEEMDPDDFNMVTRVNYSGFFHCTRSASRVMKLQNRYNKNNYSDIIQINSKSGLSGSKKNFAYAGGKFGGIGLVQSFALELISDRIKVNAICPGNYFEGPLWSDPRDGLFVQYLEAGKVPGAKSVAEVKKHYESMVPAGRGCQPEDVVKAILYVIDQEYETGQAVPVTGGQVMLK
;
A
#
# COMPACT_ATOMS: atom_id res chain seq x y z
N LYS A 1 22.28 22.34 18.35
CA LYS A 1 23.35 21.37 18.70
C LYS A 1 22.69 20.05 19.07
N VAL A 2 22.42 19.19 18.09
CA VAL A 2 22.28 17.74 18.26
C VAL A 2 22.84 17.17 16.96
N ALA A 3 24.10 16.72 17.01
CA ALA A 3 24.71 15.99 15.91
C ALA A 3 24.17 14.56 16.00
N ILE A 4 23.55 14.09 14.93
CA ILE A 4 23.14 12.70 14.81
C ILE A 4 24.41 11.92 14.42
N PHE A 5 24.95 11.15 15.36
CA PHE A 5 25.94 10.14 15.05
C PHE A 5 25.21 8.91 14.51
N VAL A 6 25.42 8.60 13.23
CA VAL A 6 24.94 7.36 12.63
C VAL A 6 26.04 6.32 12.80
N SER A 7 25.70 5.14 13.34
CA SER A 7 26.63 4.03 13.46
C SER A 7 27.10 3.59 12.06
N ILE A 8 28.39 3.31 11.92
CA ILE A 8 29.03 2.93 10.64
C ILE A 8 28.40 1.67 10.04
N ASP A 9 27.91 0.76 10.88
CA ASP A 9 27.26 -0.50 10.47
C ASP A 9 25.92 -0.28 9.74
N GLN A 10 25.37 0.94 9.78
CA GLN A 10 24.14 1.32 9.11
C GLN A 10 24.37 2.02 7.76
N LEU A 11 25.63 2.28 7.38
CA LEU A 11 25.98 2.85 6.08
C LEU A 11 26.34 1.71 5.10
N LEU A 12 25.31 1.09 4.51
CA LEU A 12 25.46 0.17 3.37
C LEU A 12 25.83 0.89 2.05
N GLU A 13 26.08 2.20 2.10
CA GLU A 13 26.27 3.06 0.95
C GLU A 13 27.74 3.49 0.84
N THR A 14 28.34 3.20 -0.32
CA THR A 14 29.77 3.41 -0.57
C THR A 14 30.06 4.54 -1.54
N ASP A 15 29.00 5.06 -2.18
CA ASP A 15 29.09 6.15 -3.14
C ASP A 15 29.13 7.51 -2.43
N PRO A 16 30.21 8.31 -2.62
CA PRO A 16 30.35 9.63 -2.00
C PRO A 16 29.21 10.61 -2.29
N VAL A 17 28.57 10.49 -3.46
CA VAL A 17 27.46 11.34 -3.90
C VAL A 17 26.21 11.01 -3.11
N ASN A 18 25.93 9.71 -2.91
CA ASN A 18 24.79 9.26 -2.12
C ASN A 18 24.95 9.58 -0.63
N ILE A 19 26.17 9.44 -0.10
CA ILE A 19 26.51 9.87 1.27
C ILE A 19 26.36 11.38 1.40
N SER A 20 26.85 12.16 0.43
CA SER A 20 26.72 13.62 0.42
C SER A 20 25.25 14.08 0.40
N SER A 21 24.41 13.40 -0.39
CA SER A 21 22.97 13.64 -0.46
C SER A 21 22.30 13.39 0.90
N LYS A 22 22.59 12.24 1.54
CA LYS A 22 22.05 11.88 2.87
C LYS A 22 22.49 12.85 3.96
N LEU A 23 23.75 13.29 3.95
CA LEU A 23 24.29 14.20 4.96
C LEU A 23 23.94 15.68 4.70
N GLY A 24 23.40 16.01 3.52
CA GLY A 24 23.10 17.39 3.13
C GLY A 24 24.35 18.29 3.01
N ARG A 25 25.55 17.69 2.88
CA ARG A 25 26.83 18.41 2.74
C ARG A 25 27.77 17.64 1.82
N SER A 26 28.69 18.34 1.13
CA SER A 26 29.65 17.72 0.21
C SER A 26 30.67 16.89 0.96
N VAL A 27 31.05 15.77 0.33
CA VAL A 27 31.95 14.80 0.90
C VAL A 27 33.05 14.46 -0.13
N SER A 28 34.31 14.56 0.28
CA SER A 28 35.49 14.17 -0.49
C SER A 28 35.99 12.81 0.00
N VAL A 29 36.37 11.91 -0.90
CA VAL A 29 36.82 10.56 -0.54
C VAL A 29 38.23 10.31 -1.05
N PHE A 30 39.12 9.89 -0.15
CA PHE A 30 40.52 9.59 -0.42
C PHE A 30 40.71 8.07 -0.36
N LYS A 31 40.86 7.44 -1.53
CA LYS A 31 41.05 5.99 -1.68
C LYS A 31 42.49 5.68 -2.09
N ASN A 32 43.06 4.59 -1.56
CA ASN A 32 44.28 3.91 -2.00
C ASN A 32 45.46 4.82 -2.45
N GLY A 33 46.46 4.99 -1.56
CA GLY A 33 47.72 5.66 -1.83
C GLY A 33 48.72 5.53 -0.67
N GLU A 34 49.98 5.94 -0.87
CA GLU A 34 50.97 5.96 0.22
C GLU A 34 50.51 6.92 1.34
N PRO A 35 50.57 6.53 2.62
CA PRO A 35 50.05 7.32 3.74
C PRO A 35 50.56 8.77 3.78
N GLY A 36 51.82 8.99 3.39
CA GLY A 36 52.42 10.33 3.32
C GLY A 36 51.74 11.26 2.31
N LYS A 37 51.31 10.73 1.16
CA LYS A 37 50.65 11.49 0.10
C LYS A 37 49.21 11.85 0.48
N ILE A 38 48.50 10.91 1.11
CA ILE A 38 47.15 11.14 1.66
C ILE A 38 47.17 12.26 2.71
N ILE A 39 48.15 12.24 3.62
CA ILE A 39 48.33 13.30 4.62
C ILE A 39 48.66 14.65 3.98
N GLN A 40 49.44 14.67 2.90
CA GLN A 40 49.76 15.90 2.17
C GLN A 40 48.51 16.49 1.49
N ASP A 41 47.70 15.65 0.82
CA ASP A 41 46.46 16.05 0.17
C ASP A 41 45.42 16.56 1.18
N ILE A 42 45.32 15.93 2.37
CA ILE A 42 44.51 16.40 3.50
C ILE A 42 44.96 17.78 3.96
N ASN A 43 46.27 17.98 4.15
CA ASN A 43 46.80 19.26 4.64
C ASN A 43 46.62 20.41 3.63
N GLN A 44 46.68 20.13 2.33
CA GLN A 44 46.43 21.14 1.29
C GLN A 44 44.95 21.54 1.19
N THR A 45 44.02 20.62 1.48
CA THR A 45 42.57 20.83 1.34
C THR A 45 41.85 21.19 2.64
N ARG A 46 42.55 21.19 3.78
CA ARG A 46 42.04 21.44 5.14
C ARG A 46 41.25 22.75 5.32
N LYS A 47 41.48 23.78 4.50
CA LYS A 47 40.69 25.03 4.58
C LYS A 47 39.25 24.87 4.07
N ASP A 48 39.01 23.91 3.17
CA ASP A 48 37.71 23.69 2.52
C ASP A 48 36.92 22.51 3.15
N ILE A 49 37.60 21.68 3.94
CA ILE A 49 37.08 20.44 4.55
C ILE A 49 37.17 20.58 6.08
N GLY A 50 36.03 20.53 6.76
CA GLY A 50 35.95 20.73 8.21
C GLY A 50 36.25 19.48 9.01
N GLU A 51 35.36 18.49 8.96
CA GLU A 51 35.41 17.24 9.75
C GLU A 51 35.78 16.04 8.86
N TYR A 52 36.33 14.98 9.45
CA TYR A 52 36.73 13.76 8.73
C TYR A 52 36.09 12.51 9.35
N LEU A 53 35.78 11.52 8.51
CA LEU A 53 35.25 10.20 8.85
C LEU A 53 36.10 9.13 8.14
N PHE A 54 36.51 8.06 8.82
CA PHE A 54 37.17 6.93 8.16
C PHE A 54 36.16 5.80 7.94
N ILE A 55 36.08 5.25 6.74
CA ILE A 55 35.21 4.12 6.43
C ILE A 55 36.06 2.96 5.91
N GLU A 56 35.85 1.79 6.50
CA GLU A 56 36.52 0.55 6.11
C GLU A 56 36.20 0.21 4.64
N GLU A 57 37.18 -0.30 3.89
CA GLU A 57 37.15 -0.54 2.43
C GLU A 57 37.02 0.70 1.52
N LEU A 58 36.58 1.85 2.04
CA LEU A 58 36.39 3.09 1.25
C LEU A 58 37.41 4.18 1.53
N GLY A 59 38.18 4.08 2.61
CA GLY A 59 39.24 5.03 2.96
C GLY A 59 38.74 6.22 3.78
N LEU A 60 39.54 7.29 3.81
CA LEU A 60 39.25 8.49 4.59
C LEU A 60 38.31 9.43 3.82
N ILE A 61 37.33 9.97 4.51
CA ILE A 61 36.28 10.82 3.99
C ILE A 61 36.36 12.20 4.66
N GLY A 62 36.45 13.27 3.86
CA GLY A 62 36.46 14.66 4.32
C GLY A 62 35.14 15.36 4.05
N ILE A 63 34.60 16.07 5.05
CA ILE A 63 33.30 16.72 4.97
C ILE A 63 33.44 18.24 4.80
N GLY A 64 32.93 18.76 3.68
CA GLY A 64 33.11 20.15 3.25
C GLY A 64 32.30 21.19 4.04
N VAL A 65 32.86 22.40 4.20
CA VAL A 65 32.23 23.54 4.91
C VAL A 65 31.64 24.63 4.00
N ASN A 66 31.95 24.64 2.69
CA ASN A 66 31.55 25.74 1.80
C ASN A 66 30.28 25.43 0.99
N LYS A 67 29.12 25.85 1.52
CA LYS A 67 27.77 25.67 0.98
C LYS A 67 27.60 26.09 -0.49
N SER A 68 28.26 27.17 -0.94
CA SER A 68 28.03 27.76 -2.26
C SER A 68 28.52 26.88 -3.42
N LYS A 69 29.68 26.21 -3.26
CA LYS A 69 30.19 25.25 -4.26
C LYS A 69 29.38 23.95 -4.28
N VAL A 70 28.78 23.57 -3.14
CA VAL A 70 27.91 22.39 -3.02
C VAL A 70 26.60 22.62 -3.77
N GLU A 71 26.00 23.79 -3.64
CA GLU A 71 24.77 24.15 -4.36
C GLU A 71 24.95 24.18 -5.88
N GLN A 72 26.10 24.63 -6.38
CA GLN A 72 26.42 24.61 -7.81
C GLN A 72 26.55 23.19 -8.38
N LYS A 73 27.17 22.25 -7.64
CA LYS A 73 27.24 20.84 -8.06
C LYS A 73 25.91 20.11 -7.92
N LEU A 74 25.13 20.41 -6.88
CA LEU A 74 23.76 19.90 -6.73
C LEU A 74 22.85 20.34 -7.88
N PHE A 75 23.03 21.57 -8.39
CA PHE A 75 22.28 22.05 -9.55
C PHE A 75 22.59 21.23 -10.82
N VAL A 76 23.86 20.87 -11.04
CA VAL A 76 24.28 20.04 -12.18
C VAL A 76 23.76 18.60 -12.03
N VAL A 77 23.84 18.02 -10.83
CA VAL A 77 23.34 16.66 -10.56
C VAL A 77 21.82 16.60 -10.68
N ARG A 78 21.08 17.57 -10.13
CA ARG A 78 19.62 17.68 -10.28
C ARG A 78 19.20 17.70 -11.75
N LYS A 79 19.97 18.37 -12.61
CA LYS A 79 19.72 18.41 -14.06
C LYS A 79 19.98 17.06 -14.76
N SER A 80 20.80 16.19 -14.17
CA SER A 80 21.09 14.83 -14.66
C SER A 80 20.30 13.72 -13.96
N THR A 81 19.63 14.03 -12.85
CA THR A 81 18.82 13.10 -12.03
C THR A 81 17.37 13.56 -11.89
N GLU A 82 16.87 14.40 -12.81
CA GLU A 82 15.42 14.52 -13.01
C GLU A 82 14.93 13.12 -13.37
N GLY A 83 14.43 12.39 -12.36
CA GLY A 83 13.54 11.27 -12.59
C GLY A 83 12.51 11.78 -13.58
N ARG A 84 12.42 11.12 -14.75
CA ARG A 84 11.60 11.56 -15.87
C ARG A 84 10.29 12.11 -15.30
N ALA A 85 10.04 13.40 -15.52
CA ALA A 85 8.75 13.97 -15.17
C ALA A 85 7.68 13.00 -15.68
N LEU A 86 6.71 12.65 -14.82
CA LEU A 86 5.50 11.97 -15.30
C LEU A 86 5.05 12.74 -16.54
N PRO A 87 4.79 12.06 -17.67
CA PRO A 87 4.53 12.75 -18.92
C PRO A 87 3.50 13.86 -18.70
N GLU A 88 3.81 15.06 -19.19
CA GLU A 88 2.83 16.14 -19.21
C GLU A 88 1.55 15.62 -19.86
N SER A 89 0.41 15.94 -19.25
CA SER A 89 -0.86 15.42 -19.75
C SER A 89 -1.08 15.97 -21.16
N VAL A 90 -0.90 15.12 -22.17
CA VAL A 90 -1.40 15.38 -23.51
C VAL A 90 -2.91 15.17 -23.45
N ALA A 91 -3.61 16.19 -22.97
CA ALA A 91 -5.05 16.18 -22.89
C ALA A 91 -5.63 16.29 -24.31
N VAL A 92 -6.10 15.17 -24.85
CA VAL A 92 -7.30 15.19 -25.68
C VAL A 92 -8.47 15.15 -24.69
N PRO A 93 -9.55 15.96 -24.86
CA PRO A 93 -10.61 16.09 -23.86
C PRO A 93 -11.45 14.81 -23.81
N GLN A 94 -10.96 13.82 -23.06
CA GLN A 94 -11.76 12.78 -22.45
C GLN A 94 -11.71 13.03 -20.95
N ILE A 95 -12.88 12.99 -20.30
CA ILE A 95 -13.08 13.21 -18.87
C ILE A 95 -11.96 12.45 -18.11
N LYS A 96 -11.01 13.19 -17.51
CA LYS A 96 -9.91 12.59 -16.75
C LYS A 96 -10.55 11.77 -15.63
N LYS A 97 -10.36 10.45 -15.65
CA LYS A 97 -10.80 9.57 -14.57
C LYS A 97 -10.04 9.94 -13.31
N SER A 98 -10.71 9.95 -12.16
CA SER A 98 -10.18 10.50 -10.91
C SER A 98 -8.92 9.82 -10.36
N VAL A 99 -8.67 8.57 -10.78
CA VAL A 99 -7.49 7.80 -10.38
C VAL A 99 -6.33 7.93 -11.36
N TYR A 100 -6.48 8.69 -12.44
CA TYR A 100 -5.42 8.86 -13.43
C TYR A 100 -4.20 9.52 -12.80
N ASN A 101 -3.03 8.90 -12.99
CA ASN A 101 -1.73 9.22 -12.37
C ASN A 101 -1.68 9.16 -10.84
N LYS A 102 -2.77 8.81 -10.15
CA LYS A 102 -2.73 8.62 -8.69
C LYS A 102 -1.84 7.43 -8.33
N ILE A 103 -1.15 7.54 -7.20
CA ILE A 103 -0.31 6.51 -6.61
C ILE A 103 -1.16 5.71 -5.63
N VAL A 104 -1.49 4.47 -5.99
CA VAL A 104 -2.43 3.62 -5.25
C VAL A 104 -1.71 2.38 -4.71
N MET A 105 -1.61 2.27 -3.39
CA MET A 105 -1.12 1.06 -2.73
C MET A 105 -2.29 0.17 -2.31
N ILE A 106 -2.20 -1.12 -2.62
CA ILE A 106 -3.23 -2.12 -2.32
C ILE A 106 -2.60 -3.25 -1.51
N THR A 107 -3.00 -3.41 -0.24
CA THR A 107 -2.53 -4.53 0.58
C THR A 107 -3.32 -5.81 0.30
N GLY A 108 -2.69 -6.98 0.37
CA GLY A 108 -3.29 -8.22 -0.11
C GLY A 108 -3.56 -8.17 -1.62
N GLY A 109 -2.71 -7.44 -2.36
CA GLY A 109 -2.93 -7.11 -3.76
C GLY A 109 -2.60 -8.25 -4.73
N ALA A 110 -2.01 -9.35 -4.28
CA ALA A 110 -1.51 -10.40 -5.18
C ALA A 110 -2.58 -11.44 -5.60
N GLN A 111 -3.80 -11.38 -5.06
CA GLN A 111 -4.88 -12.30 -5.44
C GLN A 111 -6.28 -11.77 -5.11
N GLY A 112 -7.31 -12.41 -5.68
CA GLY A 112 -8.71 -12.19 -5.32
C GLY A 112 -9.18 -10.76 -5.61
N PHE A 113 -9.87 -10.13 -4.65
CA PHE A 113 -10.31 -8.74 -4.81
C PHE A 113 -9.14 -7.77 -4.97
N GLY A 114 -8.03 -7.96 -4.23
CA GLY A 114 -6.88 -7.07 -4.30
C GLY A 114 -6.26 -7.02 -5.70
N GLU A 115 -6.04 -8.19 -6.30
CA GLU A 115 -5.57 -8.30 -7.69
C GLU A 115 -6.57 -7.70 -8.68
N GLY A 116 -7.86 -8.04 -8.54
CA GLY A 116 -8.89 -7.53 -9.44
C GLY A 116 -9.03 -6.00 -9.38
N ILE A 117 -8.91 -5.40 -8.19
CA ILE A 117 -8.88 -3.95 -8.00
C ILE A 117 -7.62 -3.37 -8.66
N ALA A 118 -6.45 -3.95 -8.42
CA ALA A 118 -5.18 -3.52 -9.01
C ALA A 118 -5.24 -3.47 -10.54
N ARG A 119 -5.68 -4.57 -11.18
CA ARG A 119 -5.80 -4.66 -12.65
C ARG A 119 -6.76 -3.61 -13.20
N ASN A 120 -7.91 -3.42 -12.55
CA ASN A 120 -8.91 -2.47 -13.00
C ASN A 120 -8.42 -1.03 -12.82
N LEU A 121 -7.86 -0.65 -11.67
CA LEU A 121 -7.33 0.70 -11.45
C LEU A 121 -6.14 1.02 -12.37
N PHE A 122 -5.26 0.06 -12.64
CA PHE A 122 -4.16 0.22 -13.61
C PHE A 122 -4.68 0.56 -15.02
N LYS A 123 -5.73 -0.14 -15.48
CA LYS A 123 -6.41 0.16 -16.76
C LYS A 123 -7.03 1.56 -16.80
N LEU A 124 -7.30 2.17 -15.64
CA LEU A 124 -7.81 3.54 -15.53
C LEU A 124 -6.68 4.59 -15.44
N GLY A 125 -5.42 4.15 -15.53
CA GLY A 125 -4.23 5.01 -15.53
C GLY A 125 -3.67 5.33 -14.16
N ALA A 126 -3.97 4.53 -13.13
CA ALA A 126 -3.31 4.65 -11.83
C ALA A 126 -1.92 4.01 -11.84
N ASN A 127 -1.00 4.53 -11.02
CA ASN A 127 0.21 3.82 -10.63
C ASN A 127 -0.12 2.88 -9.48
N ILE A 128 0.25 1.60 -9.59
CA ILE A 128 -0.20 0.56 -8.67
C ILE A 128 0.94 -0.02 -7.85
N ILE A 129 0.77 -0.06 -6.54
CA ILE A 129 1.68 -0.78 -5.65
C ILE A 129 0.95 -2.00 -5.10
N ILE A 130 1.46 -3.18 -5.45
CA ILE A 130 0.99 -4.46 -4.94
C ILE A 130 1.71 -4.75 -3.63
N GLY A 131 1.05 -4.48 -2.51
CA GLY A 131 1.52 -4.84 -1.19
C GLY A 131 1.04 -6.25 -0.81
N ASP A 132 1.93 -7.21 -0.68
CA ASP A 132 1.55 -8.58 -0.27
C ASP A 132 2.67 -9.32 0.47
N ILE A 133 2.32 -10.38 1.20
CA ILE A 133 3.31 -11.32 1.76
C ILE A 133 3.82 -12.31 0.71
N ASN A 134 3.02 -12.57 -0.34
CA ASN A 134 3.34 -13.48 -1.41
C ASN A 134 4.08 -12.77 -2.55
N SER A 135 5.41 -12.74 -2.48
CA SER A 135 6.28 -12.14 -3.48
C SER A 135 6.12 -12.75 -4.87
N GLU A 136 6.00 -14.08 -4.96
CA GLU A 136 5.90 -14.77 -6.25
C GLU A 136 4.69 -14.30 -7.06
N LYS A 137 3.48 -14.35 -6.45
CA LYS A 137 2.26 -13.90 -7.12
C LYS A 137 2.26 -12.40 -7.37
N GLY A 138 2.74 -11.61 -6.41
CA GLY A 138 2.79 -10.15 -6.51
C GLY A 138 3.72 -9.68 -7.63
N GLU A 139 4.92 -10.22 -7.72
CA GLU A 139 5.87 -9.91 -8.78
C GLU A 139 5.39 -10.40 -10.16
N ALA A 140 4.74 -11.56 -10.23
CA ALA A 140 4.11 -12.03 -11.47
C ALA A 140 3.06 -11.05 -11.98
N LEU A 141 2.15 -10.60 -11.11
CA LEU A 141 1.15 -9.60 -11.45
C LEU A 141 1.80 -8.28 -11.91
N VAL A 142 2.85 -7.82 -11.24
CA VAL A 142 3.57 -6.60 -11.63
C VAL A 142 4.20 -6.71 -13.01
N ARG A 143 4.79 -7.87 -13.36
CA ARG A 143 5.30 -8.12 -14.72
C ARG A 143 4.19 -7.99 -15.75
N GLU A 144 3.06 -8.68 -15.54
CA GLU A 144 1.90 -8.62 -16.45
C GLU A 144 1.33 -7.21 -16.61
N LEU A 145 1.25 -6.43 -15.53
CA LEU A 145 0.76 -5.05 -15.58
C LEU A 145 1.72 -4.15 -16.37
N ASN A 146 3.03 -4.27 -16.11
CA ASN A 146 4.05 -3.44 -16.75
C ASN A 146 4.34 -3.82 -18.22
N GLU A 147 3.91 -4.99 -18.69
CA GLU A 147 3.92 -5.34 -20.12
C GLU A 147 2.95 -4.47 -20.94
N GLN A 148 1.95 -3.87 -20.30
CA GLN A 148 1.04 -2.93 -20.94
C GLN A 148 1.82 -1.65 -21.26
N LYS A 149 1.84 -1.24 -22.54
CA LYS A 149 2.57 -0.05 -23.01
C LYS A 149 1.87 1.26 -22.61
N THR A 150 1.83 1.55 -21.31
CA THR A 150 1.30 2.77 -20.69
C THR A 150 2.42 3.54 -19.98
N PRO A 151 2.32 4.87 -19.81
CA PRO A 151 3.26 5.62 -18.98
C PRO A 151 3.17 5.31 -17.48
N ASN A 152 2.09 4.69 -17.01
CA ASN A 152 1.95 4.27 -15.62
C ASN A 152 2.66 2.96 -15.36
N ARG A 153 3.07 2.74 -14.10
CA ARG A 153 3.81 1.53 -13.71
C ARG A 153 3.22 0.89 -12.45
N ALA A 154 3.52 -0.40 -12.31
CA ALA A 154 3.24 -1.20 -11.14
C ALA A 154 4.54 -1.54 -10.40
N LEU A 155 4.48 -1.62 -9.07
CA LEU A 155 5.58 -2.03 -8.18
C LEU A 155 5.07 -3.10 -7.21
N PHE A 156 5.91 -4.09 -6.89
CA PHE A 156 5.64 -5.03 -5.80
C PHE A 156 6.40 -4.57 -4.56
N VAL A 157 5.73 -4.60 -3.40
CA VAL A 157 6.35 -4.33 -2.09
C VAL A 157 5.92 -5.44 -1.14
N LYS A 158 6.89 -6.12 -0.53
CA LYS A 158 6.60 -7.15 0.46
C LYS A 158 6.10 -6.50 1.74
N VAL A 159 4.89 -6.82 2.18
CA VAL A 159 4.32 -6.23 3.40
C VAL A 159 3.48 -7.21 4.18
N ASN A 160 3.75 -7.31 5.48
CA ASN A 160 2.89 -7.98 6.44
C ASN A 160 2.09 -6.93 7.23
N VAL A 161 0.80 -6.79 6.93
CA VAL A 161 -0.05 -5.78 7.59
C VAL A 161 -0.21 -5.98 9.09
N ALA A 162 0.01 -7.20 9.60
CA ALA A 162 -0.04 -7.47 11.04
C ALA A 162 1.18 -6.92 11.79
N ASP A 163 2.23 -6.50 11.08
CA ASP A 163 3.45 -5.90 11.63
C ASP A 163 3.52 -4.41 11.27
N PRO A 164 3.43 -3.49 12.26
CA PRO A 164 3.47 -2.06 11.99
C PRO A 164 4.81 -1.58 11.39
N ILE A 165 5.93 -2.24 11.68
CA ILE A 165 7.24 -1.86 11.12
C ILE A 165 7.26 -2.19 9.62
N SER A 166 6.82 -3.40 9.26
CA SER A 166 6.70 -3.81 7.85
C SER A 166 5.81 -2.87 7.04
N VAL A 167 4.73 -2.35 7.62
CA VAL A 167 3.86 -1.35 6.94
C VAL A 167 4.56 -0.01 6.80
N ASP A 168 5.25 0.47 7.83
CA ASP A 168 6.00 1.74 7.80
C ASP A 168 7.13 1.70 6.74
N GLU A 169 7.85 0.59 6.63
CA GLU A 169 8.87 0.35 5.59
C GLU A 169 8.26 0.32 4.19
N ALA A 170 7.15 -0.40 4.01
CA ALA A 170 6.47 -0.50 2.73
C ALA A 170 5.98 0.87 2.23
N VAL A 171 5.39 1.70 3.11
CA VAL A 171 4.98 3.06 2.75
C VAL A 171 6.19 3.93 2.40
N ALA A 172 7.31 3.79 3.12
CA ALA A 172 8.54 4.51 2.80
C ALA A 172 9.08 4.14 1.41
N GLU A 173 9.04 2.87 1.03
CA GLU A 173 9.44 2.40 -0.31
C GLU A 173 8.57 3.01 -1.41
N VAL A 174 7.24 3.09 -1.21
CA VAL A 174 6.34 3.77 -2.16
C VAL A 174 6.72 5.24 -2.34
N VAL A 175 7.00 5.94 -1.24
CA VAL A 175 7.39 7.36 -1.30
C VAL A 175 8.74 7.54 -1.99
N LEU A 176 9.71 6.65 -1.75
CA LEU A 176 11.01 6.69 -2.42
C LEU A 176 10.86 6.51 -3.93
N GLU A 177 9.99 5.59 -4.37
CA GLU A 177 9.82 5.35 -5.81
C GLU A 177 8.92 6.35 -6.52
N TYR A 178 7.83 6.77 -5.90
CA TYR A 178 6.81 7.58 -6.59
C TYR A 178 6.76 9.04 -6.11
N GLY A 179 7.53 9.39 -5.08
CA GLY A 179 7.56 10.73 -4.49
C GLY A 179 6.37 11.06 -3.58
N GLY A 180 5.46 10.10 -3.38
CA GLY A 180 4.26 10.29 -2.56
C GLY A 180 3.31 9.09 -2.59
N MET A 181 2.11 9.28 -2.05
CA MET A 181 1.00 8.32 -2.07
C MET A 181 -0.34 9.07 -2.05
N ASP A 182 -1.28 8.69 -2.92
CA ASP A 182 -2.60 9.35 -3.02
C ASP A 182 -3.71 8.49 -2.42
N VAL A 183 -3.61 7.17 -2.57
CA VAL A 183 -4.65 6.23 -2.14
C VAL A 183 -4.01 5.02 -1.43
N MET A 184 -4.52 4.70 -0.24
CA MET A 184 -4.21 3.47 0.48
C MET A 184 -5.46 2.58 0.52
N ILE A 185 -5.44 1.47 -0.20
CA ILE A 185 -6.49 0.45 -0.16
C ILE A 185 -6.03 -0.68 0.77
N SER A 186 -6.55 -0.67 2.00
CA SER A 186 -6.33 -1.73 2.97
C SER A 186 -7.29 -2.88 2.68
N ASN A 187 -6.82 -3.84 1.88
CA ASN A 187 -7.60 -4.99 1.43
C ASN A 187 -7.20 -6.32 2.09
N ALA A 188 -5.97 -6.43 2.60
CA ALA A 188 -5.49 -7.63 3.26
C ALA A 188 -6.46 -8.09 4.36
N GLY A 189 -6.76 -9.39 4.37
CA GLY A 189 -7.68 -9.97 5.32
C GLY A 189 -7.67 -11.49 5.27
N ILE A 190 -7.94 -12.11 6.42
CA ILE A 190 -8.03 -13.57 6.56
C ILE A 190 -9.32 -13.95 7.27
N LEU A 191 -9.79 -15.16 7.02
CA LEU A 191 -10.97 -15.71 7.67
C LEU A 191 -10.61 -17.07 8.27
N LYS A 192 -11.03 -17.29 9.51
CA LYS A 192 -11.04 -18.59 10.19
C LYS A 192 -12.46 -18.84 10.68
N ALA A 193 -13.04 -19.95 10.23
CA ALA A 193 -14.38 -20.37 10.64
C ALA A 193 -14.28 -21.35 11.82
N GLY A 194 -15.16 -21.23 12.80
CA GLY A 194 -15.23 -22.10 13.96
C GLY A 194 -16.44 -21.79 14.83
N SER A 195 -16.96 -22.78 15.55
CA SER A 195 -17.91 -22.52 16.63
C SER A 195 -17.22 -21.89 17.85
N LEU A 196 -18.00 -21.48 18.85
CA LEU A 196 -17.43 -20.96 20.10
C LEU A 196 -16.62 -22.02 20.86
N GLU A 197 -16.99 -23.29 20.71
CA GLU A 197 -16.31 -24.41 21.38
C GLU A 197 -15.01 -24.82 20.67
N GLU A 198 -14.93 -24.58 19.35
CA GLU A 198 -13.82 -25.03 18.50
C GLU A 198 -12.79 -23.93 18.19
N MET A 199 -13.15 -22.65 18.36
CA MET A 199 -12.29 -21.55 17.95
C MET A 199 -11.05 -21.48 18.84
N ASP A 200 -9.91 -21.71 18.23
CA ASP A 200 -8.61 -21.52 18.86
C ASP A 200 -8.35 -20.02 19.14
N PRO A 201 -7.91 -19.65 20.37
CA PRO A 201 -7.61 -18.27 20.72
C PRO A 201 -6.54 -17.60 19.84
N ASP A 202 -5.54 -18.33 19.37
CA ASP A 202 -4.48 -17.77 18.51
C ASP A 202 -5.01 -17.50 17.11
N ASP A 203 -5.89 -18.36 16.57
CA ASP A 203 -6.61 -18.09 15.32
C ASP A 203 -7.50 -16.84 15.46
N PHE A 204 -8.23 -16.68 16.57
CA PHE A 204 -9.01 -15.48 16.86
C PHE A 204 -8.14 -14.21 16.88
N ASN A 205 -7.00 -14.28 17.59
CA ASN A 205 -6.05 -13.18 17.70
C ASN A 205 -5.39 -12.85 16.36
N MET A 206 -5.06 -13.86 15.56
CA MET A 206 -4.48 -13.69 14.23
C MET A 206 -5.46 -12.98 13.29
N VAL A 207 -6.73 -13.42 13.26
CA VAL A 207 -7.79 -12.76 12.47
C VAL A 207 -7.95 -11.30 12.87
N THR A 208 -7.89 -11.01 14.18
CA THR A 208 -7.98 -9.63 14.70
C THR A 208 -6.77 -8.80 14.28
N ARG A 209 -5.55 -9.31 14.47
CA ARG A 209 -4.30 -8.62 14.10
C ARG A 209 -4.25 -8.26 12.61
N VAL A 210 -4.67 -9.18 11.73
CA VAL A 210 -4.63 -8.93 10.28
C VAL A 210 -5.76 -7.98 9.85
N ASN A 211 -7.02 -8.28 10.20
CA ASN A 211 -8.17 -7.54 9.66
C ASN A 211 -8.43 -6.19 10.33
N TYR A 212 -8.18 -6.10 11.64
CA TYR A 212 -8.48 -4.91 12.44
C TYR A 212 -7.22 -4.07 12.66
N SER A 213 -6.19 -4.63 13.32
CA SER A 213 -4.95 -3.90 13.58
C SER A 213 -4.21 -3.56 12.29
N GLY A 214 -4.24 -4.43 11.28
CA GLY A 214 -3.65 -4.15 9.97
C GLY A 214 -4.24 -2.91 9.28
N PHE A 215 -5.56 -2.69 9.39
CA PHE A 215 -6.17 -1.47 8.86
C PHE A 215 -5.69 -0.22 9.61
N PHE A 216 -5.57 -0.30 10.93
CA PHE A 216 -4.97 0.77 11.74
C PHE A 216 -3.52 1.05 11.33
N HIS A 217 -2.67 0.03 11.16
CA HIS A 217 -1.27 0.20 10.75
C HIS A 217 -1.17 0.91 9.39
N CYS A 218 -1.93 0.44 8.39
CA CYS A 218 -1.98 1.06 7.06
C CYS A 218 -2.42 2.53 7.14
N THR A 219 -3.49 2.81 7.90
CA THR A 219 -4.02 4.18 8.05
C THR A 219 -3.02 5.10 8.75
N ARG A 220 -2.42 4.65 9.86
CA ARG A 220 -1.40 5.40 10.61
C ARG A 220 -0.21 5.76 9.73
N SER A 221 0.27 4.81 8.92
CA SER A 221 1.45 5.03 8.09
C SER A 221 1.15 5.93 6.89
N ALA A 222 0.10 5.61 6.12
CA ALA A 222 -0.29 6.39 4.94
C ALA A 222 -0.69 7.84 5.29
N SER A 223 -1.44 8.04 6.38
CA SER A 223 -1.89 9.37 6.78
C SER A 223 -0.74 10.33 7.08
N ARG A 224 0.40 9.86 7.61
CA ARG A 224 1.57 10.73 7.86
C ARG A 224 2.11 11.36 6.58
N VAL A 225 2.20 10.57 5.53
CA VAL A 225 2.65 10.99 4.20
C VAL A 225 1.62 11.90 3.54
N MET A 226 0.35 11.50 3.55
CA MET A 226 -0.76 12.27 2.97
C MET A 226 -0.94 13.63 3.64
N LYS A 227 -0.83 13.72 4.98
CA LYS A 227 -0.88 15.00 5.73
C LYS A 227 0.20 15.96 5.26
N LEU A 228 1.41 15.45 5.04
CA LEU A 228 2.52 16.26 4.55
C LEU A 228 2.26 16.74 3.11
N GLN A 229 1.84 15.84 2.21
CA GLN A 229 1.50 16.18 0.83
C GLN A 229 0.41 17.25 0.75
N ASN A 230 -0.70 17.05 1.46
CA ASN A 230 -1.86 17.95 1.39
C ASN A 230 -1.59 19.30 2.03
N ARG A 231 -0.65 19.38 2.98
CA ARG A 231 -0.17 20.67 3.50
C ARG A 231 0.45 21.55 2.42
N TYR A 232 1.18 20.94 1.47
CA TYR A 232 1.82 21.66 0.36
C TYR A 232 0.92 21.78 -0.88
N ASN A 233 -0.11 20.93 -1.00
CA ASN A 233 -1.14 21.04 -2.03
C ASN A 233 -2.54 21.00 -1.40
N LYS A 234 -3.05 22.17 -0.99
CA LYS A 234 -4.34 22.30 -0.28
C LYS A 234 -5.56 21.95 -1.13
N ASN A 235 -5.41 21.78 -2.44
CA ASN A 235 -6.50 21.35 -3.32
C ASN A 235 -6.54 19.81 -3.44
N ASN A 236 -5.50 19.11 -2.98
CA ASN A 236 -5.46 17.66 -3.04
C ASN A 236 -6.40 17.02 -2.02
N TYR A 237 -6.98 15.88 -2.38
CA TYR A 237 -7.59 14.93 -1.45
C TYR A 237 -6.83 13.61 -1.56
N SER A 238 -6.59 12.99 -0.40
CA SER A 238 -6.09 11.62 -0.33
C SER A 238 -7.17 10.71 0.22
N ASP A 239 -7.11 9.43 -0.16
CA ASP A 239 -8.15 8.46 0.16
C ASP A 239 -7.55 7.24 0.87
N ILE A 240 -8.11 6.89 2.03
CA ILE A 240 -7.84 5.64 2.72
C ILE A 240 -9.10 4.79 2.65
N ILE A 241 -9.02 3.63 2.02
CA ILE A 241 -10.17 2.78 1.73
C ILE A 241 -9.95 1.41 2.34
N GLN A 242 -10.84 1.00 3.24
CA GLN A 242 -10.87 -0.36 3.73
C GLN A 242 -11.72 -1.24 2.80
N ILE A 243 -11.17 -2.33 2.29
CA ILE A 243 -12.01 -3.40 1.72
C ILE A 243 -12.51 -4.26 2.88
N ASN A 244 -13.72 -3.93 3.30
CA ASN A 244 -14.42 -4.57 4.40
C ASN A 244 -15.22 -5.78 3.85
N SER A 245 -16.46 -5.98 4.30
CA SER A 245 -17.31 -7.11 3.90
C SER A 245 -18.76 -6.80 4.25
N LYS A 246 -19.71 -7.46 3.59
CA LYS A 246 -21.09 -7.58 4.12
C LYS A 246 -21.13 -8.10 5.56
N SER A 247 -20.12 -8.86 5.99
CA SER A 247 -20.00 -9.36 7.37
C SER A 247 -19.60 -8.27 8.39
N GLY A 248 -19.22 -7.08 7.93
CA GLY A 248 -19.10 -5.89 8.78
C GLY A 248 -20.43 -5.15 8.99
N LEU A 249 -21.47 -5.51 8.22
CA LEU A 249 -22.81 -4.92 8.27
C LEU A 249 -23.84 -5.84 8.94
N SER A 250 -23.60 -7.16 8.89
CA SER A 250 -24.44 -8.17 9.53
C SER A 250 -23.58 -9.29 10.09
N GLY A 251 -23.96 -9.83 11.25
CA GLY A 251 -23.28 -10.96 11.87
C GLY A 251 -23.17 -12.17 10.93
N SER A 252 -22.09 -12.93 11.08
CA SER A 252 -21.80 -14.11 10.26
C SER A 252 -21.64 -15.35 11.14
N LYS A 253 -22.52 -16.34 10.95
CA LYS A 253 -22.55 -17.57 11.76
C LYS A 253 -21.23 -18.34 11.62
N LYS A 254 -20.62 -18.70 12.76
CA LYS A 254 -19.32 -19.38 12.87
C LYS A 254 -18.12 -18.62 12.27
N ASN A 255 -18.25 -17.32 11.99
CA ASN A 255 -17.16 -16.46 11.53
C ASN A 255 -17.01 -15.22 12.43
N PHE A 256 -17.25 -15.39 13.73
CA PHE A 256 -17.41 -14.25 14.66
C PHE A 256 -16.13 -13.42 14.83
N ALA A 257 -14.93 -14.02 14.76
CA ALA A 257 -13.67 -13.28 14.77
C ALA A 257 -13.56 -12.34 13.55
N TYR A 258 -13.89 -12.87 12.36
CA TYR A 258 -13.88 -12.10 11.11
C TYR A 258 -14.96 -11.02 11.12
N ALA A 259 -16.20 -11.37 11.46
CA ALA A 259 -17.30 -10.42 11.53
C ALA A 259 -17.01 -9.32 12.56
N GLY A 260 -16.58 -9.67 13.78
CA GLY A 260 -16.19 -8.71 14.81
C GLY A 260 -15.11 -7.75 14.33
N GLY A 261 -14.04 -8.25 13.70
CA GLY A 261 -13.01 -7.42 13.09
C GLY A 261 -13.53 -6.51 11.97
N LYS A 262 -14.47 -6.97 11.14
CA LYS A 262 -15.07 -6.18 10.06
C LYS A 262 -16.06 -5.13 10.57
N PHE A 263 -16.87 -5.43 11.60
CA PHE A 263 -17.68 -4.44 12.32
C PHE A 263 -16.81 -3.38 12.99
N GLY A 264 -15.79 -3.81 13.74
CA GLY A 264 -14.82 -2.89 14.35
C GLY A 264 -14.11 -2.03 13.31
N GLY A 265 -13.78 -2.59 12.14
CA GLY A 265 -13.21 -1.87 11.02
C GLY A 265 -14.05 -0.67 10.57
N ILE A 266 -15.38 -0.79 10.56
CA ILE A 266 -16.28 0.34 10.26
C ILE A 266 -16.18 1.41 11.36
N GLY A 267 -16.10 1.00 12.63
CA GLY A 267 -15.85 1.92 13.75
C GLY A 267 -14.52 2.68 13.61
N LEU A 268 -13.46 2.00 13.16
CA LEU A 268 -12.18 2.64 12.84
C LEU A 268 -12.31 3.61 11.66
N VAL A 269 -13.00 3.22 10.58
CA VAL A 269 -13.26 4.09 9.43
C VAL A 269 -13.92 5.40 9.87
N GLN A 270 -14.97 5.33 10.68
CA GLN A 270 -15.67 6.51 11.19
C GLN A 270 -14.77 7.37 12.10
N SER A 271 -14.02 6.72 13.00
CA SER A 271 -13.12 7.44 13.93
C SER A 271 -12.00 8.16 13.19
N PHE A 272 -11.34 7.47 12.24
CA PHE A 272 -10.26 8.04 11.46
C PHE A 272 -10.77 9.11 10.48
N ALA A 273 -11.98 8.96 9.92
CA ALA A 273 -12.59 9.99 9.08
C ALA A 273 -12.78 11.31 9.83
N LEU A 274 -13.26 11.26 11.08
CA LEU A 274 -13.43 12.44 11.93
C LEU A 274 -12.09 13.12 12.22
N GLU A 275 -11.04 12.34 12.48
CA GLU A 275 -9.71 12.88 12.76
C GLU A 275 -9.03 13.48 11.52
N LEU A 276 -9.14 12.81 10.37
CA LEU A 276 -8.28 13.07 9.22
C LEU A 276 -8.88 14.02 8.18
N ILE A 277 -10.18 14.35 8.27
CA ILE A 277 -10.83 15.23 7.30
C ILE A 277 -10.25 16.66 7.30
N SER A 278 -9.78 17.16 8.45
CA SER A 278 -9.11 18.47 8.54
C SER A 278 -7.81 18.53 7.75
N ASP A 279 -7.20 17.37 7.49
CA ASP A 279 -6.01 17.21 6.65
C ASP A 279 -6.36 16.87 5.18
N ARG A 280 -7.64 16.94 4.81
CA ARG A 280 -8.18 16.55 3.50
C ARG A 280 -7.89 15.09 3.13
N ILE A 281 -7.97 14.21 4.12
CA ILE A 281 -7.85 12.77 3.92
C ILE A 281 -9.22 12.15 4.23
N LYS A 282 -9.80 11.49 3.24
CA LYS A 282 -11.05 10.74 3.41
C LYS A 282 -10.76 9.32 3.84
N VAL A 283 -11.61 8.76 4.70
CA VAL A 283 -11.52 7.37 5.14
C VAL A 283 -12.86 6.71 4.95
N ASN A 284 -12.94 5.69 4.10
CA ASN A 284 -14.20 5.00 3.79
C ASN A 284 -14.01 3.48 3.78
N ALA A 285 -15.10 2.74 3.91
CA ALA A 285 -15.15 1.29 3.75
C ALA A 285 -15.96 0.92 2.51
N ILE A 286 -15.49 -0.03 1.73
CA ILE A 286 -16.31 -0.74 0.75
C ILE A 286 -16.65 -2.10 1.35
N CYS A 287 -17.91 -2.51 1.30
CA CYS A 287 -18.42 -3.74 1.91
C CYS A 287 -18.93 -4.71 0.82
N PRO A 288 -18.05 -5.50 0.17
CA PRO A 288 -18.45 -6.42 -0.88
C PRO A 288 -19.33 -7.57 -0.38
N GLY A 289 -20.15 -8.07 -1.29
CA GLY A 289 -20.74 -9.40 -1.22
C GLY A 289 -19.71 -10.51 -1.49
N ASN A 290 -20.19 -11.71 -1.76
CA ASN A 290 -19.30 -12.84 -2.04
C ASN A 290 -18.73 -12.74 -3.47
N TYR A 291 -17.41 -12.89 -3.62
CA TYR A 291 -16.77 -13.08 -4.92
C TYR A 291 -16.67 -14.57 -5.21
N PHE A 292 -17.70 -15.11 -5.88
CA PHE A 292 -17.82 -16.55 -6.07
C PHE A 292 -16.74 -17.12 -6.99
N GLU A 293 -16.26 -16.37 -7.97
CA GLU A 293 -15.18 -16.77 -8.88
C GLU A 293 -13.79 -16.59 -8.26
N GLY A 294 -13.70 -15.89 -7.12
CA GLY A 294 -12.44 -15.68 -6.42
C GLY A 294 -11.90 -16.94 -5.76
N PRO A 295 -10.59 -16.96 -5.42
CA PRO A 295 -9.91 -18.13 -4.87
C PRO A 295 -10.54 -18.65 -3.57
N LEU A 296 -11.10 -17.77 -2.73
CA LEU A 296 -11.77 -18.19 -1.49
C LEU A 296 -12.96 -19.13 -1.75
N TRP A 297 -13.70 -18.93 -2.84
CA TRP A 297 -14.93 -19.68 -3.12
C TRP A 297 -14.72 -20.81 -4.13
N SER A 298 -14.00 -20.53 -5.21
CA SER A 298 -13.87 -21.43 -6.37
C SER A 298 -12.56 -22.21 -6.44
N ASP A 299 -11.66 -22.11 -5.45
CA ASP A 299 -10.49 -23.00 -5.44
C ASP A 299 -10.94 -24.48 -5.47
N PRO A 300 -10.40 -25.30 -6.39
CA PRO A 300 -10.89 -26.64 -6.63
C PRO A 300 -10.54 -27.64 -5.51
N ARG A 301 -9.65 -27.27 -4.58
CA ARG A 301 -9.26 -28.10 -3.44
C ARG A 301 -9.79 -27.53 -2.14
N ASP A 302 -9.53 -26.25 -1.90
CA ASP A 302 -9.75 -25.61 -0.61
C ASP A 302 -10.87 -24.55 -0.65
N GLY A 303 -11.56 -24.40 -1.78
CA GLY A 303 -12.62 -23.39 -1.95
C GLY A 303 -13.87 -23.70 -1.15
N LEU A 304 -14.57 -22.65 -0.70
CA LEU A 304 -15.78 -22.80 0.12
C LEU A 304 -16.88 -23.63 -0.57
N PHE A 305 -16.99 -23.62 -1.90
CA PHE A 305 -18.00 -24.45 -2.56
C PHE A 305 -17.73 -25.95 -2.40
N VAL A 306 -16.47 -26.37 -2.49
CA VAL A 306 -16.06 -27.77 -2.28
C VAL A 306 -16.34 -28.17 -0.83
N GLN A 307 -15.84 -27.39 0.12
CA GLN A 307 -16.05 -27.65 1.55
C GLN A 307 -17.53 -27.70 1.93
N TYR A 308 -18.38 -26.87 1.31
CA TYR A 308 -19.80 -26.79 1.64
C TYR A 308 -20.60 -27.93 1.02
N LEU A 309 -20.17 -28.43 -0.14
CA LEU A 309 -20.71 -29.65 -0.73
C LEU A 309 -20.40 -30.85 0.18
N GLU A 310 -19.13 -31.02 0.57
CA GLU A 310 -18.68 -32.12 1.43
C GLU A 310 -19.35 -32.10 2.80
N ALA A 311 -19.50 -30.91 3.40
CA ALA A 311 -20.19 -30.73 4.67
C ALA A 311 -21.72 -30.80 4.58
N GLY A 312 -22.30 -31.01 3.38
CA GLY A 312 -23.75 -31.11 3.18
C GLY A 312 -24.53 -29.85 3.56
N LYS A 313 -23.91 -28.66 3.45
CA LYS A 313 -24.52 -27.40 3.90
C LYS A 313 -25.72 -26.96 3.07
N VAL A 314 -25.80 -27.43 1.83
CA VAL A 314 -26.95 -27.23 0.94
C VAL A 314 -27.67 -28.56 0.78
N PRO A 315 -28.81 -28.77 1.46
CA PRO A 315 -29.54 -30.03 1.39
C PRO A 315 -29.88 -30.41 -0.06
N GLY A 316 -29.51 -31.63 -0.45
CA GLY A 316 -29.80 -32.18 -1.78
C GLY A 316 -28.82 -31.77 -2.89
N ALA A 317 -27.84 -30.90 -2.62
CA ALA A 317 -26.80 -30.58 -3.59
C ALA A 317 -25.87 -31.79 -3.80
N LYS A 318 -25.61 -32.11 -5.07
CA LYS A 318 -24.75 -33.21 -5.54
C LYS A 318 -23.50 -32.69 -6.27
N SER A 319 -23.41 -31.37 -6.49
CA SER A 319 -22.28 -30.76 -7.19
C SER A 319 -21.96 -29.36 -6.68
N VAL A 320 -20.71 -28.92 -6.90
CA VAL A 320 -20.26 -27.55 -6.64
C VAL A 320 -21.12 -26.52 -7.39
N ALA A 321 -21.57 -26.84 -8.61
CA ALA A 321 -22.43 -25.97 -9.39
C ALA A 321 -23.80 -25.74 -8.72
N GLU A 322 -24.39 -26.77 -8.11
CA GLU A 322 -25.65 -26.64 -7.37
C GLU A 322 -25.46 -25.84 -6.07
N VAL A 323 -24.34 -26.03 -5.36
CA VAL A 323 -24.00 -25.20 -4.20
C VAL A 323 -23.85 -23.74 -4.63
N LYS A 324 -23.09 -23.47 -5.70
CA LYS A 324 -22.93 -22.12 -6.26
C LYS A 324 -24.28 -21.48 -6.60
N LYS A 325 -25.12 -22.19 -7.36
CA LYS A 325 -26.46 -21.72 -7.74
C LYS A 325 -27.33 -21.40 -6.52
N HIS A 326 -27.25 -22.19 -5.46
CA HIS A 326 -27.96 -21.91 -4.21
C HIS A 326 -27.48 -20.58 -3.59
N TYR A 327 -26.17 -20.35 -3.47
CA TYR A 327 -25.64 -19.11 -2.91
C TYR A 327 -25.88 -17.88 -3.81
N GLU A 328 -25.91 -18.04 -5.13
CA GLU A 328 -26.31 -16.99 -6.07
C GLU A 328 -27.79 -16.61 -5.92
N SER A 329 -28.67 -17.59 -5.68
CA SER A 329 -30.10 -17.33 -5.47
C SER A 329 -30.40 -16.51 -4.21
N MET A 330 -29.46 -16.48 -3.25
CA MET A 330 -29.56 -15.64 -2.05
C MET A 330 -29.11 -14.19 -2.29
N VAL A 331 -28.60 -13.87 -3.48
CA VAL A 331 -28.25 -12.50 -3.87
C VAL A 331 -29.36 -11.98 -4.79
N PRO A 332 -30.08 -10.90 -4.44
CA PRO A 332 -31.15 -10.37 -5.29
C PRO A 332 -30.73 -10.04 -6.74
N ALA A 333 -29.49 -9.62 -6.96
CA ALA A 333 -28.92 -9.39 -8.29
C ALA A 333 -28.62 -10.69 -9.09
N GLY A 334 -28.82 -11.87 -8.50
CA GLY A 334 -28.69 -13.17 -9.17
C GLY A 334 -27.25 -13.61 -9.48
N ARG A 335 -26.23 -12.95 -8.91
CA ARG A 335 -24.81 -13.27 -9.15
C ARG A 335 -23.92 -12.87 -7.97
N GLY A 336 -22.69 -13.39 -7.95
CA GLY A 336 -21.62 -12.92 -7.06
C GLY A 336 -21.14 -11.50 -7.39
N CYS A 337 -20.52 -10.85 -6.40
CA CYS A 337 -19.84 -9.56 -6.54
C CYS A 337 -18.53 -9.74 -7.31
N GLN A 338 -18.25 -8.88 -8.28
CA GLN A 338 -17.00 -8.90 -9.05
C GLN A 338 -16.07 -7.75 -8.63
N PRO A 339 -14.76 -7.84 -8.88
CA PRO A 339 -13.83 -6.73 -8.64
C PRO A 339 -14.25 -5.42 -9.32
N GLU A 340 -14.87 -5.49 -10.50
CA GLU A 340 -15.37 -4.31 -11.23
C GLU A 340 -16.49 -3.59 -10.46
N ASP A 341 -17.34 -4.33 -9.74
CA ASP A 341 -18.38 -3.74 -8.88
C ASP A 341 -17.74 -2.97 -7.71
N VAL A 342 -16.69 -3.56 -7.11
CA VAL A 342 -15.93 -2.94 -6.02
C VAL A 342 -15.19 -1.69 -6.49
N VAL A 343 -14.58 -1.74 -7.68
CA VAL A 343 -13.87 -0.60 -8.27
C VAL A 343 -14.80 0.57 -8.55
N LYS A 344 -16.04 0.33 -9.01
CA LYS A 344 -17.02 1.42 -9.16
C LYS A 344 -17.30 2.13 -7.83
N ALA A 345 -17.41 1.39 -6.74
CA ALA A 345 -17.59 1.98 -5.41
C ALA A 345 -16.34 2.70 -4.90
N ILE A 346 -15.13 2.18 -5.19
CA ILE A 346 -13.85 2.86 -4.93
C ILE A 346 -13.80 4.21 -5.66
N LEU A 347 -14.13 4.24 -6.95
CA LEU A 347 -14.15 5.49 -7.73
C LEU A 347 -15.17 6.47 -7.18
N TYR A 348 -16.37 6.01 -6.82
CA TYR A 348 -17.38 6.84 -6.17
C TYR A 348 -16.85 7.52 -4.90
N VAL A 349 -16.25 6.76 -3.98
CA VAL A 349 -15.75 7.34 -2.72
C VAL A 349 -14.53 8.23 -2.93
N ILE A 350 -13.75 8.03 -4.00
CA ILE A 350 -12.64 8.93 -4.38
C ILE A 350 -13.20 10.24 -4.94
N ASP A 351 -14.21 10.19 -5.80
CA ASP A 351 -14.80 11.34 -6.49
C ASP A 351 -15.63 12.23 -5.55
N GLN A 352 -16.28 11.61 -4.57
CA GLN A 352 -17.15 12.32 -3.64
C GLN A 352 -16.33 13.03 -2.55
N GLU A 353 -16.08 14.32 -2.70
CA GLU A 353 -15.30 15.11 -1.72
C GLU A 353 -16.07 15.44 -0.44
N TYR A 354 -17.41 15.44 -0.49
CA TYR A 354 -18.26 15.83 0.64
C TYR A 354 -18.67 14.66 1.55
N GLU A 355 -18.15 13.45 1.30
CA GLU A 355 -18.43 12.27 2.10
C GLU A 355 -17.14 11.61 2.62
N THR A 356 -17.16 11.22 3.89
CA THR A 356 -16.12 10.41 4.54
C THR A 356 -16.77 9.63 5.69
N GLY A 357 -16.10 8.59 6.18
CA GLY A 357 -16.59 7.74 7.27
C GLY A 357 -17.69 6.76 6.85
N GLN A 358 -17.91 6.55 5.56
CA GLN A 358 -19.02 5.75 5.05
C GLN A 358 -18.66 4.27 4.91
N ALA A 359 -19.65 3.39 5.08
CA ALA A 359 -19.56 1.98 4.74
C ALA A 359 -20.46 1.70 3.53
N VAL A 360 -19.86 1.57 2.35
CA VAL A 360 -20.59 1.45 1.08
C VAL A 360 -20.87 -0.03 0.76
N PRO A 361 -22.13 -0.50 0.81
CA PRO A 361 -22.46 -1.88 0.48
C PRO A 361 -22.36 -2.15 -1.02
N VAL A 362 -21.62 -3.19 -1.41
CA VAL A 362 -21.54 -3.70 -2.79
C VAL A 362 -22.00 -5.15 -2.79
N THR A 363 -23.29 -5.35 -2.47
CA THR A 363 -23.82 -6.66 -2.03
C THR A 363 -24.87 -7.25 -2.97
N GLY A 364 -25.11 -6.64 -4.14
CA GLY A 364 -26.16 -7.09 -5.07
C GLY A 364 -27.56 -7.08 -4.45
N GLY A 365 -27.81 -6.19 -3.50
CA GLY A 365 -29.08 -6.08 -2.76
C GLY A 365 -29.19 -6.99 -1.53
N GLN A 366 -28.19 -7.83 -1.25
CA GLN A 366 -28.25 -8.78 -0.12
C GLN A 366 -28.22 -8.10 1.26
N VAL A 367 -27.58 -6.93 1.34
CA VAL A 367 -27.61 -6.06 2.53
C VAL A 367 -27.98 -4.66 2.08
N MET A 368 -29.08 -4.14 2.64
CA MET A 368 -29.53 -2.75 2.46
C MET A 368 -29.37 -2.05 3.80
N LEU A 369 -28.65 -0.92 3.82
CA LEU A 369 -28.51 -0.10 5.02
C LEU A 369 -29.89 0.47 5.39
N LYS A 370 -30.17 0.54 6.69
CA LYS A 370 -31.45 1.01 7.23
C LYS A 370 -31.38 2.46 7.68
#